data_AF-A0A1D2QVQ4-F1
#
_entry.id   AF-A0A1D2QVQ4-F1
#
_cell.length_a   1.000
_cell.length_b   1.000
_cell.length_c   1.000
_cell.angle_alpha   90.00
_cell.angle_beta   90.00
_cell.angle_gamma   90.00
#
_symmetry.space_group_name_H-M   'P 1'
#
loop_
_entity.id
_entity.type
_entity.pdbx_description
1 polymer ?
#
loop_
_entity_poly.entity_id
_entity_poly.type
_entity_poly.pdbx_seq_one_letter_code
_entity_poly.pdbx_strand_id
1 'polypeptide(L)'
;MDKHLEDSELKRFVSEVLKVLMPAIKKAKNEKKALPDVKQATEHKLTKIFSKDYDSKFVQRMAKRLRKRLPDMLRFLDNPDIPSHNNYAERLFKPFAVCRKIIGCFRSQEGAENHLKMYSLYMTCKLQKVNFVDFLTGKKYISLK
;
A
#
# COMPACT_ATOMS: atom_id res chain seq x y z
N MET A 1 -21.28 -8.22 7.32
CA MET A 1 -20.93 -7.32 8.44
C MET A 1 -19.78 -7.98 9.19
N ASP A 2 -18.57 -7.43 9.15
CA ASP A 2 -17.36 -8.09 9.66
C ASP A 2 -17.44 -8.29 11.18
N LYS A 3 -17.66 -9.54 11.62
CA LYS A 3 -17.76 -9.97 13.03
C LYS A 3 -16.51 -9.67 13.89
N HIS A 4 -15.47 -9.08 13.31
CA HIS A 4 -14.16 -8.87 13.94
C HIS A 4 -13.94 -7.43 14.45
N LEU A 5 -14.79 -6.47 14.08
CA LEU A 5 -14.62 -5.07 14.53
C LEU A 5 -15.01 -4.84 16.01
N GLU A 6 -15.70 -5.81 16.61
CA GLU A 6 -16.06 -5.86 18.05
C GLU A 6 -14.93 -6.47 18.91
N ASP A 7 -13.88 -7.03 18.29
CA ASP A 7 -12.78 -7.69 19.00
C ASP A 7 -11.96 -6.66 19.80
N SER A 8 -12.08 -6.71 21.13
CA SER A 8 -11.38 -5.81 22.06
C SER A 8 -9.86 -5.95 21.97
N GLU A 9 -9.37 -7.15 21.66
CA GLU A 9 -7.94 -7.42 21.47
C GLU A 9 -7.45 -6.79 20.17
N LEU A 10 -8.23 -6.84 19.09
CA LEU A 10 -7.91 -6.16 17.83
C LEU A 10 -7.81 -4.65 18.01
N LYS A 11 -8.76 -4.03 18.72
CA LYS A 11 -8.72 -2.58 19.00
C LYS A 11 -7.47 -2.20 19.79
N ARG A 12 -7.12 -2.99 20.80
CA ARG A 12 -5.89 -2.79 21.60
C ARG A 12 -4.64 -2.94 20.72
N PHE A 13 -4.57 -4.00 19.91
CA PHE A 13 -3.46 -4.24 18.98
C PHE A 13 -3.24 -3.06 18.04
N VAL A 14 -4.30 -2.60 17.37
CA VAL A 14 -4.23 -1.48 16.43
C VAL A 14 -3.79 -0.20 17.15
N SER A 15 -4.34 0.06 18.34
CA SER A 15 -3.93 1.20 19.17
C SER A 15 -2.44 1.17 19.53
N GLU A 16 -1.90 0.02 19.95
CA GLU A 16 -0.47 -0.14 20.25
C GLU A 16 0.41 0.13 19.02
N VAL A 17 0.03 -0.39 17.86
CA VAL A 17 0.75 -0.16 16.60
C VAL A 17 0.74 1.31 16.22
N LEU A 18 -0.44 1.95 16.26
CA LEU A 18 -0.59 3.37 15.89
C LEU A 18 0.18 4.30 16.84
N LYS A 19 0.24 3.99 18.14
CA LYS A 19 1.05 4.76 19.11
C LYS A 19 2.53 4.79 18.76
N VAL A 20 3.05 3.73 18.13
CA VAL A 20 4.45 3.66 17.70
C VAL A 20 4.63 4.28 16.32
N LEU A 21 3.72 4.02 15.38
CA LEU A 21 3.86 4.43 13.98
C LEU A 21 3.55 5.92 13.75
N MET A 22 2.54 6.47 14.43
CA MET A 22 2.11 7.86 14.23
C MET A 22 3.20 8.90 14.52
N PRO A 23 4.00 8.80 15.62
CA PRO A 23 5.14 9.68 15.84
C PRO A 23 6.18 9.61 14.73
N ALA A 24 6.49 8.41 14.23
CA ALA A 24 7.45 8.22 13.14
C ALA A 24 6.96 8.89 11.84
N ILE A 25 5.68 8.72 11.50
CA ILE A 25 5.04 9.38 10.35
C ILE A 25 5.10 10.91 10.48
N LYS A 26 4.75 11.45 11.65
CA LYS A 26 4.81 12.90 11.90
C LYS A 26 6.24 13.44 11.74
N LYS A 27 7.23 12.74 12.30
CA LYS A 27 8.64 13.13 12.23
C LYS A 27 9.16 13.12 10.79
N ALA A 28 8.87 12.05 10.03
CA ALA A 28 9.23 11.97 8.61
C ALA A 28 8.62 13.10 7.77
N LYS A 29 7.34 13.43 8.02
CA LYS A 29 6.65 14.51 7.32
C LYS A 29 7.28 15.89 7.58
N ASN A 30 7.76 16.12 8.80
CA ASN A 30 8.36 17.39 9.19
C ASN A 30 9.80 17.54 8.68
N GLU A 31 10.61 16.49 8.83
CA GLU A 31 12.05 16.58 8.54
C GLU A 31 12.41 16.34 7.07
N LYS A 32 11.56 15.65 6.30
CA LYS A 32 11.74 15.38 4.85
C LYS A 32 13.16 14.90 4.48
N LYS A 33 13.75 14.06 5.32
CA LYS A 33 15.07 13.44 5.13
C LYS A 33 15.05 12.01 5.62
N ALA A 34 16.12 11.27 5.33
CA ALA A 34 16.33 9.94 5.89
C ALA A 34 16.51 10.00 7.43
N LEU A 35 15.84 9.09 8.13
CA LEU A 35 15.79 8.97 9.59
C LEU A 35 16.08 7.53 10.03
N PRO A 36 17.30 7.02 9.80
CA PRO A 36 17.66 5.63 10.09
C PRO A 36 17.51 5.28 11.58
N ASP A 37 17.87 6.19 12.49
CA ASP A 37 17.73 5.97 13.94
C ASP A 37 16.26 5.80 14.35
N VAL A 38 15.37 6.61 13.75
CA VAL A 38 13.93 6.56 13.99
C VAL A 38 13.36 5.27 13.43
N LYS A 39 13.84 4.82 12.27
CA LYS A 39 13.47 3.54 11.68
C LYS A 39 13.84 2.40 12.61
N GLN A 40 15.10 2.30 13.02
CA GLN A 40 15.57 1.22 13.88
C GLN A 40 14.79 1.18 15.21
N ALA A 41 14.58 2.33 15.85
CA ALA A 41 13.81 2.41 17.09
C ALA A 41 12.34 2.01 16.90
N THR A 42 11.71 2.43 15.79
CA THR A 42 10.33 2.09 15.42
C THR A 42 10.19 0.60 15.11
N GLU A 43 11.12 0.06 14.32
CA GLU A 43 11.18 -1.34 13.92
C GLU A 43 11.32 -2.26 15.13
N HIS A 44 12.20 -1.92 16.07
CA HIS A 44 12.35 -2.68 17.33
C HIS A 44 11.06 -2.70 18.14
N LYS A 45 10.41 -1.53 18.32
CA LYS A 45 9.14 -1.42 19.07
C LYS A 45 8.02 -2.21 18.39
N LEU A 46 7.88 -2.09 17.07
CA LEU A 46 6.85 -2.82 16.32
C LEU A 46 7.11 -4.32 16.32
N THR A 47 8.37 -4.75 16.19
CA THR A 47 8.74 -6.18 16.28
C THR A 47 8.35 -6.75 17.63
N LYS A 48 8.57 -6.03 18.74
CA LYS A 48 8.12 -6.45 20.07
C LYS A 48 6.60 -6.62 20.14
N ILE A 49 5.83 -5.68 19.60
CA ILE A 49 4.37 -5.80 19.54
C ILE A 49 3.98 -7.03 18.74
N PHE A 50 4.51 -7.21 17.53
CA PHE A 50 4.15 -8.32 16.65
C PHE A 50 4.63 -9.70 17.12
N SER A 51 5.50 -9.76 18.13
CA SER A 51 5.99 -11.01 18.74
C SER A 51 5.16 -11.47 19.94
N LYS A 52 4.20 -10.65 20.40
CA LYS A 52 3.36 -11.00 21.55
C LYS A 52 2.45 -12.18 21.19
N ASP A 53 2.14 -12.98 22.20
CA ASP A 53 1.08 -13.97 22.12
C ASP A 53 -0.27 -13.27 22.19
N TYR A 54 -1.14 -13.61 21.24
CA TYR A 54 -2.50 -13.08 21.11
C TYR A 54 -3.49 -14.23 21.16
N ASP A 55 -4.65 -14.05 21.75
CA ASP A 55 -5.67 -15.09 21.85
C ASP A 55 -6.46 -15.21 20.54
N SER A 56 -6.72 -14.08 19.88
CA SER A 56 -7.45 -14.00 18.62
C SER A 56 -6.59 -14.49 17.46
N LYS A 57 -7.04 -15.59 16.82
CA LYS A 57 -6.46 -16.08 15.54
C LYS A 57 -6.43 -15.02 14.45
N PHE A 58 -7.31 -14.00 14.51
CA PHE A 58 -7.28 -12.90 13.55
C PHE A 58 -6.08 -11.97 13.83
N VAL A 59 -5.89 -11.56 15.08
CA VAL A 59 -4.77 -10.71 15.50
C VAL A 59 -3.44 -11.42 15.27
N GLN A 60 -3.32 -12.71 15.59
CA GLN A 60 -2.13 -13.52 15.29
C GLN A 60 -1.77 -13.48 13.79
N ARG A 61 -2.77 -13.69 12.90
CA ARG A 61 -2.56 -13.63 11.44
C ARG A 61 -2.16 -12.22 10.99
N MET A 62 -2.72 -11.18 11.59
CA MET A 62 -2.40 -9.79 11.25
C MET A 62 -0.98 -9.44 11.71
N ALA A 63 -0.61 -9.74 12.95
CA ALA A 63 0.73 -9.54 13.49
C ALA A 63 1.80 -10.24 12.64
N LYS A 64 1.55 -11.51 12.25
CA LYS A 64 2.44 -12.25 11.34
C LYS A 64 2.64 -11.57 9.99
N ARG A 65 1.57 -11.06 9.37
CA ARG A 65 1.65 -10.35 8.08
C ARG A 65 2.39 -9.03 8.22
N LEU A 66 2.08 -8.25 9.25
CA LEU A 66 2.71 -6.95 9.51
C LEU A 66 4.21 -7.12 9.81
N ARG A 67 4.59 -8.12 10.61
CA ARG A 67 6.00 -8.47 10.84
C ARG A 67 6.74 -8.76 9.54
N LYS A 68 6.15 -9.57 8.65
CA LYS A 68 6.76 -9.90 7.34
C LYS A 68 6.96 -8.67 6.45
N ARG A 69 6.10 -7.66 6.57
CA ARG A 69 6.12 -6.44 5.76
C ARG A 69 6.72 -5.24 6.47
N LEU A 70 7.23 -5.41 7.69
CA LEU A 70 7.73 -4.31 8.50
C LEU A 70 8.85 -3.50 7.81
N PRO A 71 9.83 -4.12 7.13
CA PRO A 71 10.85 -3.38 6.39
C PRO A 71 10.24 -2.49 5.29
N ASP A 72 9.23 -2.99 4.57
CA ASP A 72 8.54 -2.25 3.52
C ASP A 72 7.69 -1.10 4.12
N MET A 73 7.03 -1.34 5.25
CA MET A 73 6.20 -0.35 5.94
C MET A 73 7.01 0.86 6.43
N LEU A 74 8.28 0.67 6.75
CA LEU A 74 9.16 1.72 7.27
C LEU A 74 10.08 2.33 6.20
N ARG A 75 9.95 1.93 4.92
CA ARG A 75 10.80 2.41 3.83
C ARG A 75 10.79 3.93 3.65
N PHE A 76 9.68 4.59 4.00
CA PHE A 76 9.57 6.07 3.97
C PHE A 76 10.52 6.77 4.97
N LEU A 77 11.07 6.04 5.95
CA LEU A 77 12.06 6.56 6.87
C LEU A 77 13.49 6.50 6.29
N ASP A 78 13.74 5.65 5.29
CA ASP A 78 15.02 5.63 4.58
C ASP A 78 15.02 6.58 3.39
N ASN A 79 13.87 6.68 2.70
CA ASN A 79 13.73 7.48 1.50
C ASN A 79 12.58 8.50 1.67
N PRO A 80 12.87 9.80 1.77
CA PRO A 80 11.86 10.85 1.96
C PRO A 80 10.94 11.04 0.75
N ASP A 81 11.30 10.56 -0.44
CA ASP A 81 10.46 10.62 -1.64
C ASP A 81 9.31 9.61 -1.60
N ILE A 82 9.40 8.61 -0.72
CA ILE A 82 8.39 7.58 -0.56
C ILE A 82 7.40 8.03 0.52
N PRO A 83 6.09 8.18 0.20
CA PRO A 83 5.10 8.55 1.20
C PRO A 83 4.86 7.40 2.20
N SER A 84 4.49 7.74 3.43
CA SER A 84 4.14 6.76 4.48
C SER A 84 2.78 6.07 4.27
N HIS A 85 2.09 6.37 3.17
CA HIS A 85 0.75 5.86 2.86
C HIS A 85 0.67 5.36 1.42
N ASN A 86 -0.26 4.44 1.16
CA ASN A 86 -0.44 3.83 -0.16
C ASN A 86 -1.47 4.56 -1.06
N ASN A 87 -1.88 5.78 -0.70
CA ASN A 87 -2.94 6.53 -1.38
C ASN A 87 -2.76 6.65 -2.89
N TYR A 88 -1.51 6.81 -3.34
CA TYR A 88 -1.19 6.91 -4.76
C TYR A 88 -1.52 5.61 -5.49
N ALA A 89 -1.02 4.46 -5.02
CA ALA A 89 -1.30 3.17 -5.66
C ALA A 89 -2.79 2.82 -5.59
N GLU A 90 -3.47 3.10 -4.47
CA GLU A 90 -4.92 2.90 -4.38
C GLU A 90 -5.68 3.74 -5.40
N ARG A 91 -5.31 5.02 -5.57
CA ARG A 91 -5.92 5.89 -6.59
C ARG A 91 -5.70 5.34 -8.00
N LEU A 92 -4.51 4.79 -8.27
CA LEU A 92 -4.23 4.15 -9.55
C LEU A 92 -5.00 2.84 -9.74
N PHE A 93 -5.31 2.09 -8.69
CA PHE A 93 -5.97 0.79 -8.80
C PHE A 93 -7.51 0.86 -8.72
N LYS A 94 -8.06 1.90 -8.09
CA LYS A 94 -9.51 2.10 -7.91
C LYS A 94 -10.32 1.98 -9.22
N PRO A 95 -9.92 2.62 -10.34
CA PRO A 95 -10.68 2.50 -11.58
C PRO A 95 -10.74 1.06 -12.10
N PHE A 96 -9.65 0.29 -11.98
CA PHE A 96 -9.64 -1.13 -12.32
C PHE A 96 -10.61 -1.94 -11.43
N ALA A 97 -10.59 -1.70 -10.11
CA ALA A 97 -11.51 -2.39 -9.18
C ALA A 97 -12.99 -2.08 -9.49
N VAL A 98 -13.31 -0.83 -9.82
CA VAL A 98 -14.66 -0.41 -10.24
C VAL A 98 -15.05 -1.06 -11.55
N CYS A 99 -14.19 -1.02 -12.56
CA CYS A 99 -14.44 -1.66 -13.85
C CYS A 99 -14.73 -3.15 -13.69
N ARG A 100 -13.88 -3.86 -12.92
CA ARG A 100 -14.04 -5.30 -12.64
C ARG A 100 -15.39 -5.61 -11.98
N LYS A 101 -15.90 -4.73 -11.12
CA LYS A 101 -17.23 -4.89 -10.50
C LYS A 101 -18.35 -4.72 -11.52
N ILE A 102 -18.26 -3.71 -12.40
CA ILE A 102 -19.26 -3.42 -13.42
C ILE A 102 -19.35 -4.55 -14.45
N ILE A 103 -18.21 -5.08 -14.92
CA ILE A 103 -18.17 -6.12 -15.95
C ILE A 103 -18.42 -7.54 -15.40
N GLY A 104 -18.64 -7.69 -14.09
CA GLY A 104 -18.87 -9.01 -13.47
C GLY A 104 -17.63 -9.90 -13.35
N CYS A 105 -16.46 -9.30 -13.17
CA CYS A 105 -15.13 -9.94 -13.13
C CYS A 105 -14.70 -10.62 -14.45
N PHE A 106 -13.43 -11.04 -14.51
CA PHE A 106 -12.89 -11.78 -15.64
C PHE A 106 -13.26 -13.26 -15.54
N ARG A 107 -13.61 -13.87 -16.68
CA ARG A 107 -13.99 -15.29 -16.78
C ARG A 107 -12.79 -16.22 -17.04
N SER A 108 -11.65 -15.67 -17.45
CA SER A 108 -10.39 -16.38 -17.64
C SER A 108 -9.21 -15.57 -17.11
N GLN A 109 -8.13 -16.25 -16.74
CA GLN A 109 -6.87 -15.63 -16.33
C GLN A 109 -6.27 -14.80 -17.48
N GLU A 110 -6.28 -15.34 -18.70
CA GLU A 110 -5.80 -14.64 -19.90
C GLU A 110 -6.54 -13.33 -20.14
N GLY A 111 -7.87 -13.31 -20.01
CA GLY A 111 -8.66 -12.10 -20.15
C GLY A 111 -8.30 -11.04 -19.09
N ALA A 112 -8.04 -11.46 -17.86
CA ALA A 112 -7.59 -10.58 -16.79
C ALA A 112 -6.21 -9.98 -17.09
N GLU A 113 -5.26 -10.80 -17.56
CA GLU A 113 -3.91 -10.37 -17.92
C GLU A 113 -3.90 -9.40 -19.10
N ASN A 114 -4.67 -9.68 -20.15
CA ASN A 114 -4.78 -8.79 -21.30
C ASN A 114 -5.38 -7.44 -20.91
N HIS A 115 -6.40 -7.44 -20.06
CA HIS A 115 -6.96 -6.20 -19.53
C HIS A 115 -5.94 -5.45 -18.66
N LEU A 116 -5.20 -6.13 -17.79
CA LEU A 116 -4.18 -5.50 -16.95
C LEU A 116 -3.04 -4.88 -17.76
N LYS A 117 -2.62 -5.52 -18.85
CA LYS A 117 -1.63 -4.95 -19.79
C LYS A 117 -2.15 -3.67 -20.45
N MET A 118 -3.39 -3.68 -20.95
CA MET A 118 -3.99 -2.47 -21.53
C MET A 118 -4.19 -1.37 -20.47
N TYR A 119 -4.57 -1.76 -19.27
CA TYR A 119 -4.76 -0.85 -18.15
C TYR A 119 -3.45 -0.18 -17.71
N SER A 120 -2.34 -0.93 -17.65
CA SER A 120 -1.05 -0.36 -17.29
C SER A 120 -0.55 0.65 -18.33
N LEU A 121 -0.74 0.37 -19.62
CA LEU A 121 -0.46 1.32 -20.71
C LEU A 121 -1.32 2.58 -20.61
N TYR A 122 -2.63 2.41 -20.41
CA TYR A 122 -3.57 3.51 -20.22
C TYR A 122 -3.19 4.40 -19.03
N MET A 123 -2.90 3.79 -17.88
CA MET A 123 -2.52 4.53 -16.68
C MET A 123 -1.20 5.27 -16.86
N THR A 124 -0.24 4.68 -17.57
CA THR A 124 1.03 5.34 -17.92
C THR A 124 0.78 6.56 -18.82
N CYS A 125 -0.04 6.43 -19.86
CA CYS A 125 -0.44 7.56 -20.71
C CYS A 125 -1.09 8.67 -19.89
N LYS A 126 -2.01 8.30 -19.00
CA LYS A 126 -2.72 9.25 -18.13
C LYS A 126 -1.78 10.00 -17.19
N LEU A 127 -0.81 9.31 -16.59
CA LEU A 127 0.20 9.93 -15.73
C LEU A 127 1.11 10.91 -16.50
N GLN A 128 1.43 10.58 -17.75
CA GLN A 128 2.25 11.40 -18.64
C GLN A 128 1.45 12.46 -19.41
N LYS A 129 0.14 12.56 -19.17
CA LYS A 129 -0.79 13.47 -19.86
C LYS A 129 -0.80 13.29 -21.39
N VAL A 130 -0.57 12.06 -21.86
CA VAL A 130 -0.66 11.67 -23.27
C VAL A 130 -2.04 11.06 -23.53
N ASN A 131 -2.64 11.41 -24.68
CA ASN A 131 -3.88 10.78 -25.10
C ASN A 131 -3.61 9.29 -25.45
N PHE A 132 -4.39 8.39 -24.86
CA PHE A 132 -4.19 6.95 -25.02
C PHE A 132 -4.40 6.46 -26.46
N VAL A 133 -5.37 7.03 -27.19
CA VAL A 133 -5.64 6.66 -28.59
C VAL A 133 -4.53 7.15 -29.49
N ASP A 134 -4.01 8.37 -29.27
CA ASP A 134 -2.84 8.87 -29.99
C ASP A 134 -1.61 8.00 -29.75
N PHE A 135 -1.44 7.49 -28.53
CA PHE A 135 -0.36 6.56 -28.19
C PHE A 135 -0.49 5.22 -28.95
N LEU A 136 -1.68 4.62 -28.94
CA LEU A 136 -1.93 3.36 -29.65
C LEU A 136 -1.79 3.49 -31.16
N THR A 137 -2.10 4.67 -31.72
CA THR A 137 -1.99 4.94 -33.16
C THR A 137 -0.61 5.47 -33.59
N GLY A 138 0.34 5.57 -32.66
CA GLY A 138 1.70 6.05 -32.94
C GLY A 138 1.81 7.56 -33.21
N LYS A 139 0.74 8.34 -33.00
CA LYS A 139 0.73 9.80 -33.17
C LYS A 139 1.50 10.52 -32.07
N LYS A 140 1.59 9.92 -30.88
CA LYS A 140 2.35 10.45 -29.73
C LYS A 140 3.08 9.32 -29.02
N TYR A 141 4.29 9.62 -28.55
CA TYR A 141 5.12 8.68 -27.80
C TYR A 141 5.22 9.08 -26.33
N ILE A 142 5.39 8.09 -25.48
CA ILE A 142 5.74 8.30 -24.08
C ILE A 142 7.27 8.33 -24.00
N SER A 143 7.83 9.42 -23.49
CA SER A 143 9.26 9.48 -23.18
C SER A 143 9.49 8.78 -21.84
N LEU A 144 10.21 7.66 -21.85
CA LEU A 144 10.63 6.97 -20.63
C LEU A 144 11.84 7.73 -20.08
N LYS A 145 11.66 8.38 -18.93
CA LYS A 145 12.76 8.96 -18.15
C LYS A 145 13.41 7.89 -17.28
#